data_AF-A0AB40CUU4-F1
#
_entry.id   AF-A0AB40CUU4-F1
#
_cell.length_a   1.000
_cell.length_b   1.000
_cell.length_c   1.000
_cell.angle_alpha   90.00
_cell.angle_beta   90.00
_cell.angle_gamma   90.00
#
_symmetry.space_group_name_H-M   'P 1'
#
loop_
_entity.id
_entity.type
_entity.pdbx_description
1 polymer ?
#
loop_
_entity_poly.entity_id
_entity_poly.type
_entity_poly.pdbx_seq_one_letter_code
_entity_poly.pdbx_strand_id
1 'polypeptide(L)'
;MLHLAVVLYHLKQDEEAETLALEAVRIRETIFGKQSLPVGEALDFLVSIQTRLGKDDGDMLRKLKRVLSIQEKVLGFQSEETMTTLKKVVFYLNKMGKKDELFPLQRRLRLLKTKIMKKASV
;
A
#
# COMPACT_ATOMS: atom_id res chain seq x y z
N MET A 1 6.12 -6.96 -16.85
CA MET A 1 4.84 -6.24 -16.67
C MET A 1 4.91 -5.17 -15.60
N LEU A 2 5.12 -5.49 -14.31
CA LEU A 2 5.15 -4.44 -13.28
C LEU A 2 6.24 -3.38 -13.53
N HIS A 3 7.47 -3.79 -13.91
CA HIS A 3 8.52 -2.83 -14.27
C HIS A 3 8.15 -1.93 -15.45
N LEU A 4 7.43 -2.45 -16.45
CA LEU A 4 6.96 -1.65 -17.56
C LEU A 4 5.87 -0.66 -17.12
N ALA A 5 4.93 -1.10 -16.26
CA ALA A 5 3.95 -0.20 -15.64
C ALA A 5 4.65 0.94 -14.86
N VAL A 6 5.76 0.64 -14.17
CA VAL A 6 6.56 1.65 -13.48
C VAL A 6 7.17 2.65 -14.44
N VAL A 7 7.76 2.19 -15.54
CA VAL A 7 8.31 3.06 -16.58
C VAL A 7 7.22 3.97 -17.17
N LEU A 8 6.07 3.41 -17.55
CA LEU A 8 4.94 4.18 -18.09
C LEU A 8 4.40 5.22 -17.11
N TYR A 9 4.30 4.86 -15.82
CA TYR A 9 3.96 5.80 -14.75
C TYR A 9 4.96 6.96 -14.68
N HIS A 10 6.26 6.71 -14.81
CA HIS A 10 7.24 7.81 -14.84
C HIS A 10 7.16 8.66 -16.11
N LEU A 11 6.70 8.08 -17.22
CA LEU A 11 6.43 8.79 -18.47
C LEU A 11 5.06 9.49 -18.50
N LYS A 12 4.30 9.46 -17.40
CA LYS A 12 2.93 10.01 -17.29
C LYS A 12 1.91 9.38 -18.24
N GLN A 13 2.15 8.14 -18.65
CA GLN A 13 1.21 7.30 -19.40
C GLN A 13 0.43 6.46 -18.39
N ASP A 14 -0.48 7.11 -17.67
CA ASP A 14 -1.08 6.56 -16.46
C ASP A 14 -2.14 5.49 -16.75
N GLU A 15 -2.89 5.63 -17.84
CA GLU A 15 -3.91 4.69 -18.28
C GLU A 15 -3.29 3.35 -18.73
N GLU A 16 -2.20 3.40 -19.50
CA GLU A 16 -1.45 2.20 -19.88
C GLU A 16 -0.75 1.57 -18.67
N ALA A 17 -0.20 2.41 -17.77
CA ALA A 17 0.39 1.93 -16.53
C ALA A 17 -0.65 1.21 -15.64
N GLU A 18 -1.87 1.74 -15.53
CA GLU A 18 -2.96 1.14 -14.76
C GLU A 18 -3.31 -0.25 -15.32
N THR A 19 -3.44 -0.35 -16.65
CA THR A 19 -3.76 -1.60 -17.35
C THR A 19 -2.72 -2.67 -17.06
N LEU A 20 -1.43 -2.35 -17.22
CA LEU A 20 -0.34 -3.30 -16.95
C LEU A 20 -0.19 -3.64 -15.47
N ALA A 21 -0.44 -2.69 -14.56
CA ALA A 21 -0.40 -2.95 -13.13
C ALA A 21 -1.53 -3.89 -12.68
N LEU A 22 -2.75 -3.72 -13.23
CA LEU A 22 -3.87 -4.63 -13.00
C LEU A 22 -3.56 -6.06 -13.47
N GLU A 23 -2.97 -6.19 -14.66
CA GLU A 23 -2.55 -7.49 -15.19
C GLU A 23 -1.45 -8.11 -14.32
N ALA A 24 -0.46 -7.32 -13.89
CA ALA A 24 0.59 -7.77 -12.99
C ALA A 24 0.03 -8.28 -11.65
N VAL A 25 -0.99 -7.62 -11.08
CA VAL A 25 -1.68 -8.10 -9.87
C VAL A 25 -2.30 -9.47 -10.13
N ARG A 26 -3.09 -9.64 -11.20
CA ARG A 26 -3.76 -10.91 -11.52
C ARG A 26 -2.79 -12.07 -11.70
N ILE A 27 -1.70 -11.84 -12.43
CA ILE A 27 -0.69 -12.87 -12.70
C ILE A 27 0.07 -13.23 -11.42
N ARG A 28 0.44 -12.23 -10.60
CA ARG A 28 1.11 -12.49 -9.32
C ARG A 28 0.21 -13.21 -8.33
N GLU A 29 -1.09 -12.92 -8.32
CA GLU A 29 -2.06 -13.68 -7.50
C GLU A 29 -2.13 -15.14 -7.90
N THR A 30 -2.07 -15.42 -9.21
CA THR A 30 -2.15 -16.78 -9.75
C THR A 30 -0.89 -17.58 -9.42
N ILE A 31 0.29 -16.96 -9.54
CA ILE A 31 1.58 -17.65 -9.37
C ILE A 31 1.99 -17.77 -7.89
N PHE A 32 1.84 -16.68 -7.13
CA PHE A 32 2.37 -16.59 -5.76
C PHE A 32 1.29 -16.68 -4.68
N GLY A 33 0.02 -16.69 -5.08
CA GLY A 33 -1.11 -16.62 -4.16
C GLY A 33 -1.43 -15.20 -3.69
N LYS A 34 -2.69 -15.00 -3.28
CA LYS A 34 -3.28 -13.69 -2.94
C LYS A 34 -2.63 -12.97 -1.75
N GLN A 35 -1.88 -13.67 -0.91
CA GLN A 35 -1.30 -13.17 0.34
C GLN A 35 0.24 -13.17 0.31
N SER A 36 0.81 -12.84 -0.85
CA SER A 36 2.26 -12.84 -1.08
C SER A 36 2.80 -11.43 -1.27
N LEU A 37 4.06 -11.20 -0.91
CA LEU A 37 4.73 -9.90 -1.10
C LEU A 37 4.70 -9.39 -2.54
N PRO A 38 4.93 -10.23 -3.58
CA PRO A 38 4.80 -9.78 -4.96
C PRO A 38 3.41 -9.18 -5.27
N VAL A 39 2.33 -9.75 -4.73
CA VAL A 39 0.99 -9.17 -4.88
C VAL A 39 0.88 -7.84 -4.14
N GLY A 40 1.44 -7.73 -2.94
CA GLY A 40 1.49 -6.48 -2.18
C GLY A 40 2.18 -5.35 -2.93
N GLU A 41 3.34 -5.61 -3.53
CA GLU A 41 4.08 -4.62 -4.35
C GLU A 41 3.26 -4.12 -5.54
N ALA A 42 2.64 -5.04 -6.28
CA ALA A 42 1.85 -4.68 -7.46
C ALA A 42 0.60 -3.87 -7.08
N LEU A 43 -0.03 -4.20 -5.95
CA LEU A 43 -1.16 -3.45 -5.40
C LEU A 43 -0.76 -2.04 -4.94
N ASP A 44 0.38 -1.89 -4.25
CA ASP A 44 0.86 -0.56 -3.81
C ASP A 44 1.20 0.34 -4.99
N PHE A 45 1.76 -0.25 -6.05
CA PHE A 45 2.04 0.49 -7.28
C PHE A 45 0.76 0.89 -8.02
N LEU A 46 -0.21 -0.03 -8.13
CA LEU A 46 -1.53 0.26 -8.70
C LEU A 46 -2.22 1.40 -7.96
N VAL A 47 -2.13 1.45 -6.63
CA VAL A 47 -2.65 2.59 -5.83
C VAL A 47 -1.97 3.88 -6.24
N SER A 48 -0.65 3.89 -6.42
CA SER A 48 0.09 5.09 -6.82
C SER A 48 -0.35 5.63 -8.19
N ILE A 49 -0.57 4.75 -9.16
CA ILE A 49 -1.12 5.08 -10.49
C ILE A 49 -2.54 5.66 -10.35
N GLN A 50 -3.42 4.93 -9.68
CA GLN A 50 -4.83 5.28 -9.55
C GLN A 50 -5.05 6.56 -8.72
N THR A 51 -4.15 6.87 -7.78
CA THR A 51 -4.14 8.14 -7.05
C THR A 51 -3.94 9.32 -8.01
N ARG A 52 -3.01 9.20 -8.96
CA ARG A 52 -2.74 10.27 -9.92
C ARG A 52 -3.86 10.44 -10.95
N LEU A 53 -4.49 9.33 -11.33
CA LEU A 53 -5.70 9.34 -12.16
C LEU A 53 -6.96 9.83 -11.43
N GLY A 54 -6.88 10.13 -10.12
CA GLY A 54 -8.01 10.62 -9.33
C GLY A 54 -9.15 9.59 -9.18
N LYS A 55 -8.82 8.29 -9.16
CA LYS A 55 -9.79 7.20 -8.98
C LYS A 55 -10.32 7.16 -7.53
N ASP A 56 -11.32 6.31 -7.30
CA ASP A 56 -12.02 6.18 -6.02
C ASP A 56 -11.11 5.88 -4.81
N ASP A 57 -11.17 6.75 -3.80
CA ASP A 57 -10.40 6.63 -2.55
C ASP A 57 -10.76 5.37 -1.74
N GLY A 58 -12.01 4.90 -1.84
CA GLY A 58 -12.47 3.71 -1.14
C GLY A 58 -11.81 2.43 -1.66
N ASP A 59 -11.67 2.32 -2.98
CA ASP A 59 -10.97 1.22 -3.62
C ASP A 59 -9.44 1.29 -3.38
N MET A 60 -8.84 2.48 -3.30
CA MET A 60 -7.44 2.64 -2.87
C MET A 60 -7.24 2.17 -1.44
N LEU A 61 -8.12 2.58 -0.52
CA LEU A 61 -8.07 2.17 0.88
C LEU A 61 -8.19 0.65 1.02
N ARG A 62 -9.07 0.00 0.24
CA ARG A 62 -9.22 -1.47 0.24
C ARG A 62 -7.92 -2.16 -0.18
N LYS A 63 -7.28 -1.69 -1.27
CA LYS A 63 -6.00 -2.24 -1.73
C LYS A 63 -4.89 -2.04 -0.69
N LEU A 64 -4.77 -0.84 -0.13
CA LEU A 64 -3.76 -0.53 0.89
C LEU A 64 -3.93 -1.37 2.16
N LYS A 65 -5.16 -1.62 2.62
CA LYS A 65 -5.41 -2.53 3.75
C LYS A 65 -4.93 -3.95 3.45
N ARG A 66 -5.10 -4.42 2.22
CA ARG A 66 -4.59 -5.73 1.80
C ARG A 66 -3.06 -5.75 1.75
N VAL A 67 -2.43 -4.71 1.20
CA VAL A 67 -0.96 -4.56 1.23
C VAL A 67 -0.45 -4.58 2.67
N LEU A 68 -1.10 -3.81 3.56
CA LEU A 68 -0.75 -3.74 4.98
C LEU A 68 -0.84 -5.12 5.64
N SER A 69 -1.92 -5.87 5.39
CA SER A 69 -2.07 -7.23 5.93
C SER A 69 -0.98 -8.19 5.44
N ILE A 70 -0.57 -8.09 4.18
CA ILE A 70 0.50 -8.92 3.61
C ILE A 70 1.84 -8.57 4.26
N GLN A 71 2.17 -7.29 4.32
CA GLN A 71 3.43 -6.80 4.88
C GLN A 71 3.52 -7.12 6.38
N GLU A 72 2.45 -6.95 7.15
CA GLU A 72 2.42 -7.30 8.57
C GLU A 72 2.69 -8.78 8.81
N LYS A 73 2.16 -9.66 7.94
CA LYS A 73 2.35 -11.10 8.05
C LYS A 73 3.78 -11.53 7.68
N VAL A 74 4.37 -10.91 6.66
CA VAL A 74 5.66 -11.37 6.09
C VAL A 74 6.87 -10.59 6.62
N LEU A 75 6.75 -9.27 6.74
CA LEU A 75 7.84 -8.36 7.16
C LEU A 75 7.75 -7.96 8.63
N GLY A 76 6.55 -8.11 9.22
CA GLY A 76 6.28 -7.69 10.60
C GLY A 76 5.87 -6.22 10.73
N PHE A 77 5.27 -5.92 11.87
CA PHE A 77 4.61 -4.64 12.15
C PHE A 77 5.54 -3.43 12.31
N GLN A 78 6.87 -3.63 12.39
CA GLN A 78 7.86 -2.56 12.54
C GLN A 78 8.68 -2.30 11.28
N SER A 79 8.49 -3.07 10.21
CA SER A 79 9.25 -2.86 8.98
C SER A 79 8.93 -1.48 8.40
N GLU A 80 9.89 -0.91 7.68
CA GLU A 80 9.74 0.41 7.06
C GLU A 80 8.59 0.44 6.04
N GLU A 81 8.45 -0.65 5.28
CA GLU A 81 7.39 -0.85 4.28
C GLU A 81 6.02 -0.90 4.96
N THR A 82 5.88 -1.69 6.04
CA THR A 82 4.64 -1.77 6.81
C THR A 82 4.26 -0.41 7.40
N MET A 83 5.23 0.32 7.94
CA MET A 83 5.02 1.66 8.49
C MET A 83 4.63 2.68 7.42
N THR A 84 5.18 2.57 6.22
CA THR A 84 4.85 3.42 5.08
C THR A 84 3.42 3.16 4.60
N THR A 85 3.03 1.89 4.42
CA THR A 85 1.66 1.53 4.05
C THR A 85 0.65 1.94 5.11
N LEU A 86 0.97 1.77 6.40
CA LEU A 86 0.11 2.22 7.50
C LEU A 86 -0.14 3.73 7.47
N LYS A 87 0.87 4.54 7.14
CA LYS A 87 0.69 5.99 6.94
C LYS A 87 -0.24 6.28 5.76
N LYS A 88 -0.11 5.56 4.63
CA LYS A 88 -1.03 5.71 3.48
C LYS A 88 -2.46 5.37 3.88
N VAL A 89 -2.71 4.27 4.60
CA VAL A 89 -4.04 3.91 5.10
C VAL A 89 -4.63 5.03 5.98
N VAL A 90 -3.85 5.57 6.92
CA VAL A 90 -4.25 6.69 7.78
C VAL A 90 -4.58 7.94 6.96
N PHE A 91 -3.80 8.25 5.92
CA PHE A 91 -4.07 9.36 5.01
C PHE A 91 -5.42 9.22 4.32
N TYR A 92 -5.70 8.05 3.72
CA TYR A 92 -6.96 7.80 3.03
C TYR A 92 -8.16 7.81 3.98
N LEU A 93 -8.04 7.23 5.17
CA LEU A 93 -9.10 7.30 6.18
C LEU A 93 -9.42 8.74 6.60
N ASN A 94 -8.39 9.58 6.75
CA ASN A 94 -8.57 10.99 7.06
C ASN A 94 -9.22 11.75 5.90
N LYS A 95 -8.77 11.52 4.66
CA LYS A 95 -9.35 12.11 3.44
C LYS A 95 -10.85 11.78 3.29
N MET A 96 -11.24 10.55 3.64
CA MET A 96 -12.63 10.08 3.58
C MET A 96 -13.46 10.40 4.84
N GLY A 97 -12.90 11.05 5.87
CA GLY A 97 -13.61 11.37 7.11
C GLY A 97 -13.97 10.16 7.99
N LYS A 98 -13.35 8.99 7.78
CA LYS A 98 -13.64 7.74 8.50
C LYS A 98 -12.99 7.69 9.88
N LYS A 99 -13.47 8.53 10.80
CA LYS A 99 -12.89 8.75 12.13
C LYS A 99 -12.79 7.48 12.98
N ASP A 100 -13.80 6.61 12.93
CA ASP A 100 -13.86 5.39 13.74
C ASP A 100 -12.71 4.42 13.41
N GLU A 101 -12.36 4.31 12.13
CA GLU A 101 -11.23 3.49 11.68
C GLU A 101 -9.89 4.23 11.84
N LEU A 102 -9.89 5.57 11.76
CA LEU A 102 -8.70 6.42 11.80
C LEU A 102 -8.03 6.43 13.18
N PHE A 103 -8.79 6.66 14.25
CA PHE A 103 -8.22 6.88 15.58
C PHE A 103 -7.40 5.69 16.11
N PRO A 104 -7.85 4.42 15.99
CA PRO A 104 -7.05 3.28 16.40
C PRO A 104 -5.73 3.17 15.64
N LEU A 105 -5.75 3.40 14.32
CA LEU A 105 -4.55 3.31 13.48
C LEU A 105 -3.56 4.45 13.75
N GLN A 106 -4.04 5.66 14.02
CA GLN A 106 -3.18 6.77 14.46
C GLN A 106 -2.51 6.46 15.81
N ARG A 107 -3.24 5.89 16.77
CA ARG A 107 -2.67 5.46 18.05
C ARG A 107 -1.60 4.40 17.83
N ARG A 108 -1.89 3.40 17.00
CA ARG A 108 -0.94 2.35 16.62
C ARG A 108 0.34 2.94 16.00
N LEU A 109 0.20 3.86 15.04
CA LEU A 109 1.33 4.51 14.38
C LEU A 109 2.25 5.25 15.37
N ARG A 110 1.67 5.97 16.35
CA ARG A 110 2.44 6.63 17.42
C ARG A 110 3.23 5.63 18.25
N LEU A 111 2.59 4.55 18.71
CA LEU A 111 3.25 3.52 19.51
C LEU A 111 4.40 2.85 18.77
N LEU A 112 4.21 2.55 17.48
CA LEU A 112 5.24 1.93 16.65
C LEU A 112 6.45 2.86 16.45
N LYS A 113 6.22 4.16 16.19
CA LYS A 113 7.29 5.15 16.10
C LYS A 113 8.12 5.21 17.40
N THR A 114 7.47 5.26 18.56
CA THR A 114 8.17 5.26 19.85
C THR A 114 9.00 3.99 20.06
N LYS A 115 8.48 2.81 19.69
CA LYS A 115 9.21 1.55 19.80
C LYS A 115 10.44 1.50 18.89
N ILE A 116 10.31 1.94 17.64
CA ILE A 116 11.42 1.98 16.67
C ILE A 116 12.53 2.92 17.17
N MET A 117 12.18 4.12 17.64
CA MET A 117 13.14 5.09 18.17
C MET A 117 13.92 4.54 19.36
N LYS A 118 13.23 3.88 20.31
CA LYS A 118 13.88 3.25 21.47
C LYS A 118 14.87 2.16 21.07
N LYS A 119 14.56 1.36 20.04
CA LYS A 119 15.46 0.30 19.56
C LYS A 119 16.69 0.85 18.83
N ALA A 120 16.57 1.99 18.17
CA ALA A 120 17.70 2.65 17.49
C ALA A 120 18.65 3.39 18.44
N SER A 121 18.27 3.53 19.73
CA SER A 121 19.05 4.23 20.76
C SER A 121 19.83 3.29 21.68
N VAL A 122 19.86 1.99 21.36
CA VAL A 122 20.56 0.90 22.08
C VAL A 122 21.54 0.25 21.12
#